data_AF-A0A6A6GKW6-F1
#
_entry.id   AF-A0A6A6GKW6-F1
#
_cell.length_a   1.000
_cell.length_b   1.000
_cell.length_c   1.000
_cell.angle_alpha   90.00
_cell.angle_beta   90.00
_cell.angle_gamma   90.00
#
_symmetry.space_group_name_H-M   'P 1'
#
loop_
_entity.id
_entity.type
_entity.pdbx_description
1 polymer ?
#
loop_
_entity_poly.entity_id
_entity_poly.type
_entity_poly.pdbx_seq_one_letter_code
_entity_poly.pdbx_strand_id
1 'polypeptide(L)'
;MGADDQRSLIELEPSPVEDTPREQKDSYFAPPEEQSNGTTFLGMRFQRSASWYLIKAQKYSSYAFTAFLGMHITNTSIIPLITQSVHASEPYLLLTRPYYQSPIAEPLVVIAPLAVHIASGVALQIYRRREDLKMYGAEERGDRRKIAWPKMSGTSQLGYAMTWLLAGHIFINRILPLKVHGGSSTINLSYVSHAFAQHPAVSFAGFVALISVGVAHMTWGMSKWLGVAPTQIVVWGQEGRLEKKRRWWIVNGVAAAIAGLWMAGGLGVVGRGGQVGGWVGREYEELYKSIPIIGRWM
;
A
#
# COMPACT_ATOMS: atom_id res chain seq x y z
N MET A 1 44.87 39.40 -40.11
CA MET A 1 44.51 39.26 -41.53
C MET A 1 45.51 38.27 -42.12
N GLY A 2 45.25 37.00 -42.41
CA GLY A 2 44.15 36.05 -42.21
C GLY A 2 44.80 34.64 -42.21
N ALA A 3 44.28 33.71 -41.39
CA ALA A 3 43.56 32.49 -41.82
C ALA A 3 44.43 31.46 -42.57
N ASP A 4 44.42 30.15 -42.33
CA ASP A 4 43.85 29.27 -41.31
C ASP A 4 44.57 27.93 -41.52
N ASP A 5 44.99 27.26 -40.45
CA ASP A 5 45.61 25.93 -40.46
C ASP A 5 44.53 24.85 -40.69
N GLN A 6 44.27 24.49 -41.95
CA GLN A 6 43.41 23.34 -42.28
C GLN A 6 44.27 22.08 -42.43
N ARG A 7 44.28 21.27 -41.38
CA ARG A 7 44.71 19.87 -41.41
C ARG A 7 43.94 19.13 -42.51
N SER A 8 44.63 18.73 -43.57
CA SER A 8 44.06 17.90 -44.62
C SER A 8 43.71 16.52 -44.05
N LEU A 9 42.43 16.16 -44.12
CA LEU A 9 41.98 14.80 -43.87
C LEU A 9 42.42 13.96 -45.07
N ILE A 10 43.35 13.03 -44.86
CA ILE A 10 43.73 12.04 -45.86
C ILE A 10 42.63 10.98 -45.87
N GLU A 11 41.86 10.93 -46.96
CA GLU A 11 40.89 9.88 -47.22
C GLU A 11 41.66 8.60 -47.58
N LEU A 12 41.54 7.58 -46.73
CA LEU A 12 42.08 6.25 -46.99
C LEU A 12 41.08 5.47 -47.85
N GLU A 13 41.56 4.86 -48.94
CA GLU A 13 40.71 4.01 -49.76
C GLU A 13 40.19 2.81 -48.95
N PRO A 14 38.91 2.43 -49.10
CA PRO A 14 38.36 1.30 -48.40
C PRO A 14 39.11 0.03 -48.82
N SER A 15 39.63 -0.69 -47.83
CA SER A 15 40.24 -2.02 -48.04
C SER A 15 39.26 -2.91 -48.81
N PRO A 16 39.69 -3.66 -49.83
CA PRO A 16 38.85 -4.66 -50.48
C PRO A 16 38.42 -5.68 -49.44
N VAL A 17 37.16 -5.63 -49.03
CA VAL A 17 36.57 -6.70 -48.24
C VAL A 17 36.14 -7.77 -49.24
N GLU A 18 37.00 -8.78 -49.45
CA GLU A 18 36.67 -9.98 -50.23
C GLU A 18 35.92 -11.03 -49.42
N ASP A 19 35.27 -10.63 -48.32
CA ASP A 19 34.36 -11.49 -47.59
C ASP A 19 32.92 -11.15 -47.97
N THR A 20 32.38 -11.91 -48.92
CA THR A 20 30.92 -12.15 -48.98
C THR A 20 30.43 -12.45 -47.56
N PRO A 21 29.29 -11.90 -47.08
CA PRO A 21 28.76 -12.30 -45.79
C PRO A 21 28.43 -13.77 -45.88
N ARG A 22 29.32 -14.64 -45.40
CA ARG A 22 28.91 -15.96 -44.93
C ARG A 22 27.84 -15.64 -43.90
N GLU A 23 26.63 -16.15 -44.10
CA GLU A 23 25.61 -16.18 -43.04
C GLU A 23 26.27 -16.79 -41.80
N GLN A 24 26.77 -15.93 -40.92
CA GLN A 24 27.25 -16.35 -39.62
C GLN A 24 26.00 -16.63 -38.82
N LYS A 25 25.53 -17.87 -38.91
CA LYS A 25 24.44 -18.42 -38.07
C LYS A 25 24.81 -18.52 -36.60
N ASP A 26 26.02 -18.07 -36.24
CA ASP A 26 26.48 -18.00 -34.88
C ASP A 26 26.38 -16.55 -34.42
N SER A 27 25.24 -16.22 -33.81
CA SER A 27 25.07 -14.97 -33.09
C SER A 27 26.24 -14.79 -32.12
N TYR A 28 26.84 -13.60 -32.08
CA TYR A 28 27.95 -13.26 -31.16
C TYR A 28 27.56 -13.44 -29.68
N PHE A 29 26.25 -13.49 -29.42
CA PHE A 29 25.67 -13.89 -28.15
C PHE A 29 25.47 -15.40 -28.18
N ALA A 30 26.05 -16.10 -27.21
CA ALA A 30 25.67 -17.48 -26.93
C ALA A 30 24.12 -17.55 -26.90
N PRO A 31 23.50 -18.56 -27.56
CA PRO A 31 22.07 -18.79 -27.38
C PRO A 31 21.84 -18.84 -25.86
N PRO A 32 20.81 -18.17 -25.34
CA PRO A 32 20.57 -18.16 -23.90
C PRO A 32 20.55 -19.63 -23.47
N GLU A 33 21.53 -20.02 -22.64
CA GLU A 33 21.46 -21.31 -21.96
C GLU A 33 20.06 -21.38 -21.38
N GLU A 34 19.31 -22.43 -21.73
CA GLU A 34 17.99 -22.66 -21.16
C GLU A 34 18.18 -22.66 -19.65
N GLN A 35 17.87 -21.52 -19.02
CA GLN A 35 18.03 -21.32 -17.60
C GLN A 35 17.20 -22.42 -16.96
N SER A 36 17.90 -23.39 -16.38
CA SER A 36 17.29 -24.52 -15.72
C SER A 36 16.17 -24.00 -14.82
N ASN A 37 14.94 -24.33 -15.19
CA ASN A 37 13.76 -24.03 -14.39
C ASN A 37 13.92 -24.83 -13.09
N GLY A 38 14.53 -24.19 -12.09
CA GLY A 38 14.95 -24.82 -10.85
C GLY A 38 13.82 -25.61 -10.22
N THR A 39 14.03 -26.91 -10.08
CA THR A 39 13.18 -27.78 -9.28
C THR A 39 13.28 -27.30 -7.83
N THR A 40 12.18 -26.82 -7.27
CA THR A 40 12.11 -26.67 -5.81
C THR A 40 12.04 -28.07 -5.18
N PHE A 41 12.46 -28.20 -3.92
CA PHE A 41 12.48 -29.44 -3.11
C PHE A 41 11.17 -30.27 -3.15
N LEU A 42 10.07 -29.68 -3.62
CA LEU A 42 8.76 -30.31 -3.78
C LEU A 42 8.40 -30.73 -5.24
N GLY A 43 9.32 -30.66 -6.20
CA GLY A 43 9.10 -31.10 -7.58
C GLY A 43 8.15 -30.24 -8.43
N MET A 44 7.68 -29.10 -7.93
CA MET A 44 6.77 -28.22 -8.67
C MET A 44 7.53 -27.42 -9.73
N ARG A 45 7.29 -27.73 -11.02
CA ARG A 45 7.72 -26.90 -12.15
C ARG A 45 6.82 -25.67 -12.25
N PHE A 46 7.29 -24.53 -11.77
CA PHE A 46 6.60 -23.25 -11.97
C PHE A 46 6.89 -22.73 -13.38
N GLN A 47 5.90 -22.78 -14.27
CA GLN A 47 6.01 -22.23 -15.63
C GLN A 47 6.06 -20.69 -15.67
N ARG A 48 5.93 -20.02 -14.52
CA ARG A 48 5.94 -18.56 -14.34
C ARG A 48 6.92 -18.17 -13.25
N SER A 49 7.51 -16.99 -13.34
CA SER A 49 8.45 -16.49 -12.34
C SER A 49 7.79 -16.30 -10.97
N ALA A 50 8.58 -16.39 -9.89
CA ALA A 50 8.10 -16.12 -8.54
C ALA A 50 7.48 -14.71 -8.41
N SER A 51 8.03 -13.70 -9.11
CA SER A 51 7.49 -12.35 -9.12
C SER A 51 6.07 -12.28 -9.69
N TRP A 52 5.73 -13.13 -10.67
CA TRP A 52 4.38 -13.21 -11.21
C TRP A 52 3.37 -13.63 -10.15
N TYR A 53 3.64 -14.70 -9.40
CA TYR A 53 2.76 -15.19 -8.34
C TYR A 53 2.63 -14.17 -7.20
N LEU A 54 3.73 -13.53 -6.79
CA LEU A 54 3.70 -12.51 -5.74
C LEU A 54 2.85 -11.31 -6.15
N ILE A 55 2.98 -10.82 -7.39
CA ILE A 55 2.13 -9.73 -7.90
C ILE A 55 0.66 -10.16 -7.89
N LYS A 56 0.35 -11.38 -8.34
CA LYS A 56 -1.03 -11.87 -8.35
C LYS A 56 -1.61 -12.05 -6.96
N ALA A 57 -0.85 -12.59 -6.02
CA ALA A 57 -1.25 -12.74 -4.63
C ALA A 57 -1.52 -11.37 -3.99
N GLN A 58 -0.61 -10.41 -4.16
CA GLN A 58 -0.78 -9.04 -3.68
C GLN A 58 -2.05 -8.39 -4.24
N LYS A 59 -2.30 -8.60 -5.54
CA LYS A 59 -3.42 -7.98 -6.24
C LYS A 59 -4.76 -8.62 -5.85
N TYR A 60 -4.88 -9.94 -5.83
CA TYR A 60 -6.16 -10.57 -5.52
C TYR A 60 -6.51 -10.56 -4.03
N SER A 61 -5.52 -10.51 -3.14
CA SER A 61 -5.80 -10.38 -1.71
C SER A 61 -6.47 -9.04 -1.35
N SER A 62 -6.32 -7.98 -2.16
CA SER A 62 -6.96 -6.70 -1.89
C SER A 62 -8.48 -6.69 -2.07
N TYR A 63 -9.03 -7.64 -2.82
CA TYR A 63 -10.47 -7.71 -3.04
C TYR A 63 -11.24 -8.03 -1.77
N ALA A 64 -10.73 -8.96 -0.95
CA ALA A 64 -11.41 -9.40 0.26
C ALA A 64 -11.55 -8.25 1.28
N PHE A 65 -10.46 -7.57 1.61
CA PHE A 65 -10.52 -6.46 2.56
C PHE A 65 -11.14 -5.18 1.97
N THR A 66 -11.32 -5.08 0.64
CA THR A 66 -12.10 -3.97 0.04
C THR A 66 -13.59 -4.09 0.40
N ALA A 67 -14.15 -5.29 0.47
CA ALA A 67 -15.52 -5.50 0.93
C ALA A 67 -15.68 -5.08 2.41
N PHE A 68 -14.73 -5.50 3.25
CA PHE A 68 -14.66 -5.05 4.65
C PHE A 68 -14.58 -3.53 4.75
N LEU A 69 -13.69 -2.90 3.97
CA LEU A 69 -13.52 -1.46 3.94
C LEU A 69 -14.82 -0.73 3.56
N GLY A 70 -15.56 -1.24 2.58
CA GLY A 70 -16.86 -0.68 2.18
C GLY A 70 -17.85 -0.68 3.35
N MET A 71 -17.98 -1.81 4.05
CA MET A 71 -18.81 -1.88 5.27
C MET A 71 -18.28 -0.94 6.36
N HIS A 72 -16.97 -0.86 6.54
CA HIS A 72 -16.35 -0.03 7.57
C HIS A 72 -16.62 1.46 7.31
N ILE A 73 -16.31 1.99 6.12
CA ILE A 73 -16.58 3.39 5.74
C ILE A 73 -18.06 3.73 5.86
N THR A 74 -18.95 2.81 5.44
CA THR A 74 -20.39 3.01 5.57
C THR A 74 -20.81 3.24 7.02
N ASN A 75 -20.37 2.37 7.93
CA ASN A 75 -20.79 2.45 9.34
C ASN A 75 -20.06 3.52 10.15
N THR A 76 -18.80 3.80 9.84
CA THR A 76 -17.98 4.77 10.60
C THR A 76 -17.98 6.17 10.01
N SER A 77 -18.57 6.36 8.82
CA SER A 77 -18.60 7.66 8.16
C SER A 77 -19.94 7.97 7.50
N ILE A 78 -20.38 7.18 6.51
CA ILE A 78 -21.54 7.56 5.69
C ILE A 78 -22.82 7.61 6.53
N ILE A 79 -23.07 6.59 7.34
CA ILE A 79 -24.24 6.54 8.22
C ILE A 79 -24.19 7.64 9.30
N PRO A 80 -23.07 7.86 10.01
CA PRO A 80 -22.91 9.04 10.88
C PRO A 80 -23.16 10.35 10.16
N LEU A 81 -22.67 10.50 8.92
CA LEU A 81 -22.88 11.70 8.12
C LEU A 81 -24.36 11.91 7.72
N ILE A 82 -25.10 10.84 7.45
CA ILE A 82 -26.53 10.95 7.11
C ILE A 82 -27.37 11.22 8.36
N THR A 83 -27.11 10.50 9.45
CA THR A 83 -27.90 10.58 10.68
C THR A 83 -27.53 11.79 11.54
N GLN A 84 -26.35 12.38 11.32
CA GLN A 84 -25.79 13.45 12.14
C GLN A 84 -25.76 13.12 13.65
N SER A 85 -25.71 11.84 14.00
CA SER A 85 -25.78 11.37 15.39
C SER A 85 -25.05 10.05 15.58
N VAL A 86 -24.17 10.03 16.59
CA VAL A 86 -23.47 8.81 17.03
C VAL A 86 -24.48 7.77 17.51
N HIS A 87 -25.37 8.15 18.43
CA HIS A 87 -26.37 7.25 19.00
C HIS A 87 -27.30 6.64 17.94
N ALA A 88 -27.74 7.43 16.96
CA ALA A 88 -28.59 6.93 15.87
C ALA A 88 -27.84 5.99 14.92
N SER A 89 -26.51 6.09 14.86
CA SER A 89 -25.66 5.26 13.99
C SER A 89 -25.27 3.92 14.62
N GLU A 90 -25.25 3.82 15.95
CA GLU A 90 -24.79 2.61 16.65
C GLU A 90 -25.50 1.31 16.21
N PRO A 91 -26.83 1.26 16.04
CA PRO A 91 -27.51 0.02 15.65
C PRO A 91 -27.00 -0.54 14.30
N TYR A 92 -26.61 0.33 13.36
CA TYR A 92 -26.10 -0.10 12.06
C TYR A 92 -24.70 -0.70 12.17
N LEU A 93 -23.83 -0.10 13.00
CA LEU A 93 -22.52 -0.68 13.29
C LEU A 93 -22.68 -2.06 13.91
N LEU A 94 -23.58 -2.21 14.88
CA LEU A 94 -23.85 -3.49 15.55
C LEU A 94 -24.41 -4.55 14.59
N LEU A 95 -25.30 -4.14 13.68
CA LEU A 95 -25.88 -5.03 12.66
C LEU A 95 -24.82 -5.62 11.73
N THR A 96 -23.78 -4.85 11.41
CA THR A 96 -22.77 -5.28 10.44
C THR A 96 -21.62 -6.09 11.04
N ARG A 97 -21.36 -5.98 12.35
CA ARG A 97 -20.25 -6.71 13.02
C ARG A 97 -20.21 -8.22 12.75
N PRO A 98 -21.33 -8.97 12.80
CA PRO A 98 -21.28 -10.42 12.58
C PRO A 98 -20.71 -10.83 11.22
N TYR A 99 -20.84 -9.99 10.19
CA TYR A 99 -20.37 -10.30 8.83
C TYR A 99 -18.85 -10.28 8.69
N TYR A 100 -18.12 -9.60 9.58
CA TYR A 100 -16.66 -9.48 9.48
C TYR A 100 -15.89 -9.77 10.78
N GLN A 101 -16.57 -9.85 11.93
CA GLN A 101 -15.95 -10.19 13.24
C GLN A 101 -16.35 -11.58 13.75
N SER A 102 -16.87 -12.45 12.89
CA SER A 102 -17.12 -13.85 13.28
C SER A 102 -15.82 -14.66 13.30
N PRO A 103 -15.77 -15.78 14.06
CA PRO A 103 -14.56 -16.61 14.17
C PRO A 103 -14.01 -17.11 12.83
N ILE A 104 -14.85 -17.19 11.79
CA ILE A 104 -14.47 -17.63 10.45
C ILE A 104 -14.26 -16.42 9.52
N ALA A 105 -15.15 -15.42 9.56
CA ALA A 105 -15.07 -14.30 8.64
C ALA A 105 -13.87 -13.39 8.92
N GLU A 106 -13.53 -13.13 10.18
CA GLU A 106 -12.42 -12.24 10.52
C GLU A 106 -11.07 -12.78 9.98
N PRO A 107 -10.71 -14.07 10.17
CA PRO A 107 -9.52 -14.62 9.56
C PRO A 107 -9.53 -14.58 8.03
N LEU A 108 -10.64 -14.94 7.40
CA LEU A 108 -10.70 -15.15 5.94
C LEU A 108 -10.87 -13.85 5.14
N VAL A 109 -11.62 -12.89 5.67
CA VAL A 109 -11.96 -11.64 4.96
C VAL A 109 -10.97 -10.53 5.30
N VAL A 110 -10.43 -10.52 6.52
CA VAL A 110 -9.60 -9.42 7.02
C VAL A 110 -8.15 -9.86 7.21
N ILE A 111 -7.88 -10.81 8.11
CA ILE A 111 -6.50 -11.10 8.56
C ILE A 111 -5.66 -11.74 7.44
N ALA A 112 -6.11 -12.86 6.88
CA ALA A 112 -5.34 -13.58 5.87
C ALA A 112 -5.12 -12.75 4.60
N PRO A 113 -6.13 -12.07 4.02
CA PRO A 113 -5.91 -11.24 2.83
C PRO A 113 -4.99 -10.05 3.09
N LEU A 114 -5.10 -9.40 4.26
CA LEU A 114 -4.20 -8.32 4.67
C LEU A 114 -2.76 -8.82 4.82
N ALA A 115 -2.57 -9.96 5.51
CA ALA A 115 -1.26 -10.58 5.68
C ALA A 115 -0.63 -10.95 4.33
N VAL A 116 -1.40 -11.58 3.43
CA VAL A 116 -0.94 -11.91 2.07
C VAL A 116 -0.57 -10.65 1.31
N HIS A 117 -1.36 -9.57 1.41
CA HIS A 117 -1.08 -8.32 0.72
C HIS A 117 0.24 -7.68 1.15
N ILE A 118 0.46 -7.58 2.47
CA ILE A 118 1.68 -6.99 3.04
C ILE A 118 2.88 -7.89 2.73
N ALA A 119 2.77 -9.20 2.99
CA ALA A 119 3.86 -10.14 2.81
C ALA A 119 4.31 -10.24 1.35
N SER A 120 3.38 -10.29 0.40
CA SER A 120 3.71 -10.31 -1.03
C SER A 120 4.37 -9.00 -1.49
N GLY A 121 3.93 -7.85 -0.98
CA GLY A 121 4.55 -6.55 -1.26
C GLY A 121 6.00 -6.47 -0.76
N VAL A 122 6.25 -6.92 0.48
CA VAL A 122 7.61 -6.99 1.05
C VAL A 122 8.47 -7.98 0.27
N ALA A 123 7.94 -9.17 -0.04
CA ALA A 123 8.64 -10.18 -0.80
C ALA A 123 9.02 -9.69 -2.20
N LEU A 124 8.19 -8.90 -2.87
CA LEU A 124 8.52 -8.29 -4.16
C LEU A 124 9.68 -7.30 -4.05
N GLN A 125 9.76 -6.53 -2.98
CA GLN A 125 10.88 -5.61 -2.77
C GLN A 125 12.19 -6.36 -2.54
N ILE A 126 12.15 -7.45 -1.77
CA ILE A 126 13.30 -8.33 -1.55
C ILE A 126 13.70 -9.04 -2.86
N TYR A 127 12.71 -9.52 -3.64
CA TYR A 127 12.95 -10.16 -4.92
C TYR A 127 13.65 -9.23 -5.90
N ARG A 128 13.15 -7.99 -6.08
CA ARG A 128 13.79 -6.97 -6.93
C ARG A 128 15.21 -6.67 -6.49
N ARG A 129 15.44 -6.54 -5.18
CA ARG A 129 16.78 -6.36 -4.63
C ARG A 129 17.71 -7.53 -5.00
N ARG A 130 17.22 -8.76 -4.91
CA ARG A 130 18.02 -9.95 -5.27
C ARG A 130 18.37 -9.97 -6.76
N GLU A 131 17.43 -9.63 -7.63
CA GLU A 131 17.67 -9.57 -9.07
C GLU A 131 18.67 -8.47 -9.45
N ASP A 132 18.56 -7.28 -8.85
CA ASP A 132 19.53 -6.20 -9.06
C ASP A 132 20.94 -6.65 -8.65
N LEU A 133 21.09 -7.29 -7.48
CA LEU A 133 22.38 -7.80 -7.01
C LEU A 133 22.98 -8.86 -7.94
N LYS A 134 22.15 -9.72 -8.55
CA LYS A 134 22.59 -10.70 -9.55
C LYS A 134 23.05 -10.03 -10.83
N MET A 135 22.29 -9.05 -11.34
CA MET A 135 22.67 -8.31 -12.56
C MET A 135 24.02 -7.60 -12.41
N TYR A 136 24.31 -7.07 -11.21
CA TYR A 136 25.58 -6.41 -10.92
C TYR A 136 26.69 -7.36 -10.44
N GLY A 137 26.47 -8.68 -10.41
CA GLY A 137 27.49 -9.66 -10.02
C GLY A 137 27.98 -9.56 -8.58
N ALA A 138 27.16 -9.01 -7.66
CA ALA A 138 27.57 -8.79 -6.27
C ALA A 138 27.44 -10.06 -5.42
N GLU A 139 28.39 -10.97 -5.58
CA GLU A 139 28.44 -12.22 -4.84
C GLU A 139 28.85 -12.01 -3.38
N GLU A 140 29.82 -11.12 -3.12
CA GLU A 140 30.35 -10.83 -1.80
C GLU A 140 29.51 -9.83 -0.99
N ARG A 141 29.59 -9.94 0.35
CA ARG A 141 28.90 -9.01 1.27
C ARG A 141 29.33 -7.55 1.10
N GLY A 142 30.61 -7.31 0.76
CA GLY A 142 31.15 -5.97 0.55
C GLY A 142 30.49 -5.26 -0.64
N ASP A 143 30.35 -5.98 -1.76
CA ASP A 143 29.79 -5.43 -2.99
C ASP A 143 28.29 -5.21 -2.92
N ARG A 144 27.58 -6.09 -2.20
CA ARG A 144 26.15 -5.90 -1.91
C ARG A 144 25.85 -4.60 -1.19
N ARG A 145 26.77 -4.07 -0.37
CA ARG A 145 26.58 -2.78 0.33
C ARG A 145 26.77 -1.57 -0.58
N LYS A 146 27.57 -1.70 -1.64
CA LYS A 146 27.84 -0.63 -2.61
C LYS A 146 26.65 -0.38 -3.56
N ILE A 147 25.83 -1.41 -3.80
CA ILE A 147 24.68 -1.31 -4.69
C ILE A 147 23.50 -0.70 -3.93
N ALA A 148 22.95 0.41 -4.42
CA ALA A 148 21.78 1.06 -3.85
C ALA A 148 20.53 0.16 -3.89
N TRP A 149 19.66 0.27 -2.88
CA TRP A 149 18.39 -0.46 -2.89
C TRP A 149 17.46 0.00 -4.03
N PRO A 150 16.63 -0.90 -4.58
CA PRO A 150 15.65 -0.53 -5.60
C PRO A 150 14.75 0.61 -5.11
N LYS A 151 14.57 1.64 -5.93
CA LYS A 151 13.73 2.79 -5.59
C LYS A 151 12.31 2.33 -5.25
N MET A 152 11.83 2.71 -4.08
CA MET A 152 10.45 2.42 -3.67
C MET A 152 9.48 3.36 -4.37
N SER A 153 8.38 2.82 -4.91
CA SER A 153 7.31 3.65 -5.46
C SER A 153 6.57 4.39 -4.34
N GLY A 154 6.03 5.58 -4.63
CA GLY A 154 5.24 6.35 -3.66
C GLY A 154 4.07 5.55 -3.05
N THR A 155 3.38 4.73 -3.83
CA THR A 155 2.33 3.83 -3.32
C THR A 155 2.86 2.83 -2.29
N SER A 156 4.09 2.33 -2.46
CA SER A 156 4.72 1.41 -1.50
C SER A 156 5.10 2.14 -0.22
N GLN A 157 5.61 3.36 -0.32
CA GLN A 157 5.91 4.20 0.85
C GLN A 157 4.64 4.47 1.67
N LEU A 158 3.54 4.83 0.99
CA LEU A 158 2.22 4.96 1.62
C LEU A 158 1.75 3.65 2.24
N GLY A 159 2.01 2.50 1.62
CA GLY A 159 1.66 1.18 2.16
C GLY A 159 2.40 0.86 3.46
N TYR A 160 3.69 1.19 3.56
CA TYR A 160 4.45 1.03 4.80
C TYR A 160 3.94 1.97 5.91
N ALA A 161 3.67 3.23 5.58
CA ALA A 161 3.07 4.17 6.53
C ALA A 161 1.68 3.69 7.00
N MET A 162 0.84 3.26 6.06
CA MET A 162 -0.49 2.70 6.35
C MET A 162 -0.41 1.46 7.24
N THR A 163 0.60 0.60 7.04
CA THR A 163 0.76 -0.63 7.85
C THR A 163 0.89 -0.30 9.33
N TRP A 164 1.71 0.70 9.68
CA TRP A 164 1.88 1.12 11.08
C TRP A 164 0.64 1.80 11.65
N LEU A 165 0.02 2.70 10.88
CA LEU A 165 -1.21 3.38 11.30
C LEU A 165 -2.36 2.38 11.51
N LEU A 166 -2.51 1.43 10.60
CA LEU A 166 -3.51 0.36 10.68
C LEU A 166 -3.22 -0.58 11.85
N ALA A 167 -1.95 -0.93 12.10
CA ALA A 167 -1.57 -1.74 13.26
C ALA A 167 -1.97 -1.05 14.57
N GLY A 168 -1.73 0.25 14.71
CA GLY A 168 -2.19 1.04 15.86
C GLY A 168 -3.72 1.05 15.98
N HIS A 169 -4.42 1.26 14.86
CA HIS A 169 -5.88 1.21 14.83
C HIS A 169 -6.45 -0.15 15.25
N ILE A 170 -5.92 -1.25 14.72
CA ILE A 170 -6.30 -2.62 15.10
C ILE A 170 -5.95 -2.89 16.57
N PHE A 171 -4.78 -2.41 17.03
CA PHE A 171 -4.37 -2.59 18.41
C PHE A 171 -5.38 -1.98 19.39
N ILE A 172 -5.73 -0.71 19.20
CA ILE A 172 -6.62 0.03 20.11
C ILE A 172 -8.07 -0.50 20.04
N ASN A 173 -8.55 -0.87 18.85
CA ASN A 173 -9.96 -1.21 18.64
C ASN A 173 -10.27 -2.72 18.66
N ARG A 174 -9.25 -3.59 18.58
CA ARG A 174 -9.44 -5.05 18.55
C ARG A 174 -8.58 -5.76 19.58
N ILE A 175 -7.26 -5.58 19.54
CA ILE A 175 -6.34 -6.39 20.36
C ILE A 175 -6.42 -6.02 21.84
N LEU A 176 -6.40 -4.72 22.16
CA LEU A 176 -6.43 -4.23 23.53
C LEU A 176 -7.73 -4.61 24.25
N PRO A 177 -8.93 -4.39 23.69
CA PRO A 177 -10.20 -4.84 24.29
C PRO A 177 -10.26 -6.35 24.50
N LEU A 178 -9.77 -7.13 23.53
CA LEU A 178 -9.67 -8.59 23.68
C LEU A 178 -8.80 -9.01 24.87
N LYS A 179 -7.71 -8.27 25.14
CA LYS A 179 -6.80 -8.57 26.25
C LYS A 179 -7.33 -8.13 27.61
N VAL A 180 -7.98 -6.97 27.68
CA VAL A 180 -8.42 -6.38 28.96
C VAL A 180 -9.81 -6.88 29.36
N HIS A 181 -10.77 -6.88 28.43
CA HIS A 181 -12.17 -7.24 28.70
C HIS A 181 -12.58 -8.61 28.14
N GLY A 182 -11.65 -9.37 27.54
CA GLY A 182 -11.94 -10.68 26.93
C GLY A 182 -12.76 -10.62 25.63
N GLY A 183 -13.05 -9.42 25.11
CA GLY A 183 -13.94 -9.21 23.97
C GLY A 183 -13.83 -7.80 23.40
N SER A 184 -14.38 -7.58 22.20
CA SER A 184 -14.48 -6.24 21.59
C SER A 184 -15.92 -5.76 21.40
N SER A 185 -16.88 -6.38 22.10
CA SER A 185 -18.31 -6.04 21.99
C SER A 185 -18.62 -4.61 22.43
N THR A 186 -17.83 -4.07 23.36
CA THR A 186 -17.94 -2.69 23.89
C THR A 186 -17.40 -1.63 22.92
N ILE A 187 -16.71 -2.00 21.84
CA ILE A 187 -16.01 -1.07 20.95
C ILE A 187 -16.92 -0.53 19.85
N ASN A 188 -17.63 0.54 20.15
CA ASN A 188 -18.67 1.14 19.32
C ASN A 188 -18.30 2.57 18.88
N LEU A 189 -19.20 3.28 18.19
CA LEU A 189 -18.91 4.66 17.77
C LEU A 189 -18.71 5.59 18.97
N SER A 190 -19.42 5.31 20.07
CA SER A 190 -19.33 6.06 21.33
C SER A 190 -17.98 5.87 22.04
N TYR A 191 -17.36 4.69 21.91
CA TYR A 191 -15.97 4.47 22.35
C TYR A 191 -15.02 5.41 21.61
N VAL A 192 -15.14 5.45 20.29
CA VAL A 192 -14.31 6.32 19.44
C VAL A 192 -14.57 7.80 19.76
N SER A 193 -15.82 8.25 19.87
CA SER A 193 -16.13 9.64 20.21
C SER A 193 -15.62 10.06 21.59
N HIS A 194 -15.67 9.14 22.57
CA HIS A 194 -15.07 9.36 23.89
C HIS A 194 -13.55 9.59 23.78
N ALA A 195 -12.84 8.83 22.92
CA ALA A 195 -11.40 9.03 22.66
C ALA A 195 -11.11 10.43 22.09
N PHE A 196 -11.95 10.91 21.16
CA PHE A 196 -11.80 12.25 20.59
C PHE A 196 -12.02 13.34 21.63
N ALA A 197 -12.94 13.13 22.57
CA ALA A 197 -13.24 14.12 23.59
C ALA A 197 -12.21 14.13 24.74
N GLN A 198 -11.60 12.99 25.09
CA GLN A 198 -10.53 12.92 26.10
C GLN A 198 -9.15 13.27 25.54
N HIS A 199 -8.83 12.79 24.33
CA HIS A 199 -7.50 12.91 23.73
C HIS A 199 -7.57 13.53 22.33
N PRO A 200 -8.07 14.78 22.20
CA PRO A 200 -8.36 15.37 20.91
C PRO A 200 -7.13 15.43 20.00
N ALA A 201 -5.98 15.88 20.50
CA ALA A 201 -4.78 16.02 19.67
C ALA A 201 -4.34 14.69 19.04
N VAL A 202 -4.24 13.63 19.86
CA VAL A 202 -3.80 12.30 19.42
C VAL A 202 -4.85 11.67 18.51
N SER A 203 -6.13 11.75 18.88
CA SER A 203 -7.24 11.18 18.11
C SER A 203 -7.37 11.85 16.75
N PHE A 204 -7.45 13.18 16.67
CA PHE A 204 -7.52 13.89 15.39
C PHE A 204 -6.28 13.65 14.53
N ALA A 205 -5.06 13.77 15.09
CA ALA A 205 -3.84 13.54 14.31
C ALA A 205 -3.78 12.10 13.78
N GLY A 206 -4.07 11.11 14.62
CA GLY A 206 -4.04 9.69 14.27
C GLY A 206 -5.06 9.34 13.18
N PHE A 207 -6.33 9.77 13.33
CA PHE A 207 -7.36 9.49 12.35
C PHE A 207 -7.18 10.27 11.04
N VAL A 208 -6.73 11.54 11.08
CA VAL A 208 -6.38 12.29 9.85
C VAL A 208 -5.26 11.59 9.11
N ALA A 209 -4.21 11.16 9.81
CA ALA A 209 -3.10 10.43 9.19
C ALA A 209 -3.57 9.09 8.60
N LEU A 210 -4.31 8.28 9.36
CA LEU A 210 -4.82 6.99 8.91
C LEU A 210 -5.71 7.11 7.68
N ILE A 211 -6.69 8.03 7.70
CA ILE A 211 -7.61 8.25 6.57
C ILE A 211 -6.84 8.78 5.36
N SER A 212 -6.00 9.80 5.53
CA SER A 212 -5.27 10.42 4.41
C SER A 212 -4.31 9.44 3.74
N VAL A 213 -3.45 8.78 4.52
CA VAL A 213 -2.49 7.81 4.00
C VAL A 213 -3.20 6.59 3.43
N GLY A 214 -4.23 6.10 4.11
CA GLY A 214 -5.02 4.95 3.65
C GLY A 214 -5.70 5.23 2.32
N VAL A 215 -6.45 6.34 2.21
CA VAL A 215 -7.15 6.71 0.97
C VAL A 215 -6.16 6.98 -0.16
N ALA A 216 -5.04 7.66 0.11
CA ALA A 216 -4.00 7.87 -0.89
C ALA A 216 -3.39 6.53 -1.37
N HIS A 217 -3.09 5.60 -0.46
CA HIS A 217 -2.56 4.28 -0.81
C HIS A 217 -3.54 3.51 -1.72
N MET A 218 -4.82 3.46 -1.33
CA MET A 218 -5.85 2.70 -2.03
C MET A 218 -6.17 3.28 -3.41
N THR A 219 -6.32 4.60 -3.52
CA THR A 219 -6.61 5.27 -4.80
C THR A 219 -5.44 5.18 -5.78
N TRP A 220 -4.20 5.38 -5.32
CA TRP A 220 -3.02 5.16 -6.15
C TRP A 220 -2.82 3.69 -6.52
N GLY A 221 -3.12 2.76 -5.62
CA GLY A 221 -3.12 1.32 -5.90
C GLY A 221 -4.15 0.96 -6.98
N MET A 222 -5.38 1.47 -6.85
CA MET A 222 -6.47 1.24 -7.80
C MET A 222 -6.17 1.85 -9.18
N SER A 223 -5.58 3.05 -9.24
CA SER A 223 -5.19 3.63 -10.54
C SER A 223 -4.17 2.76 -11.29
N LYS A 224 -3.22 2.15 -10.57
CA LYS A 224 -2.26 1.19 -11.15
C LYS A 224 -2.94 -0.10 -11.59
N TRP A 225 -3.93 -0.55 -10.82
CA TRP A 225 -4.73 -1.73 -11.14
C TRP A 225 -5.46 -1.59 -12.48
N LEU A 226 -6.10 -0.44 -12.66
CA LEU A 226 -6.91 -0.12 -13.84
C LEU A 226 -6.06 0.30 -15.05
N GLY A 227 -4.73 0.39 -14.92
CA GLY A 227 -3.85 0.85 -16.00
C GLY A 227 -3.92 2.35 -16.26
N VAL A 228 -4.54 3.12 -15.36
CA VAL A 228 -4.78 4.56 -15.52
C VAL A 228 -3.78 5.41 -14.73
N ALA A 229 -2.81 4.81 -14.04
CA ALA A 229 -1.82 5.57 -13.28
C ALA A 229 -0.93 6.43 -14.21
N PRO A 230 -0.53 7.64 -13.78
CA PRO A 230 0.41 8.48 -14.53
C PRO A 230 1.72 7.77 -14.89
N THR A 231 2.18 6.85 -14.03
CA THR A 231 3.43 6.10 -14.23
C THR A 231 3.36 5.08 -15.36
N GLN A 232 2.17 4.77 -15.88
CA GLN A 232 1.95 3.81 -16.96
C GLN A 232 1.82 4.48 -18.34
N ILE A 233 1.98 5.81 -18.41
CA ILE A 233 2.04 6.53 -19.70
C ILE A 233 3.43 6.38 -20.33
N VAL A 234 3.44 5.76 -21.49
CA VAL A 234 4.65 5.51 -22.30
C VAL A 234 4.86 6.59 -23.37
N VAL A 235 3.85 7.43 -23.64
CA VAL A 235 3.96 8.53 -24.61
C VAL A 235 4.97 9.57 -24.13
N TRP A 236 5.90 9.92 -25.02
CA TRP A 236 6.96 10.90 -24.78
C TRP A 236 6.58 12.29 -25.33
N GLY A 237 7.32 13.33 -24.95
CA GLY A 237 7.06 14.70 -25.39
C GLY A 237 6.01 15.45 -24.55
N GLN A 238 5.57 16.59 -25.07
CA GLN A 238 4.67 17.51 -24.37
C GLN A 238 3.30 16.89 -24.07
N GLU A 239 2.74 16.16 -25.04
CA GLU A 239 1.45 15.48 -24.90
C GLU A 239 1.46 14.46 -23.76
N GLY A 240 2.48 13.60 -23.71
CA GLY A 240 2.65 12.63 -22.63
C GLY A 240 2.83 13.31 -21.26
N ARG A 241 3.52 14.46 -21.19
CA ARG A 241 3.67 15.24 -19.95
C ARG A 241 2.33 15.83 -19.47
N LEU A 242 1.52 16.35 -20.40
CA LEU A 242 0.19 16.88 -20.09
C LEU A 242 -0.75 15.76 -19.61
N GLU A 243 -0.75 14.60 -20.28
CA GLU A 243 -1.59 13.47 -19.87
C GLU A 243 -1.18 12.93 -18.48
N LYS A 244 0.13 12.80 -18.22
CA LYS A 244 0.65 12.44 -16.88
C LYS A 244 0.15 13.41 -15.81
N LYS A 245 0.22 14.72 -16.08
CA LYS A 245 -0.28 15.76 -15.16
C LYS A 245 -1.79 15.66 -14.96
N ARG A 246 -2.57 15.43 -16.02
CA ARG A 246 -4.03 15.25 -15.96
C ARG A 246 -4.40 14.06 -15.08
N ARG A 247 -3.83 12.89 -15.36
CA ARG A 247 -4.05 11.66 -14.56
C ARG A 247 -3.64 11.86 -13.10
N TRP A 248 -2.54 12.58 -12.86
CA TRP A 248 -2.09 12.89 -11.50
C TRP A 248 -3.12 13.74 -10.75
N TRP A 249 -3.66 14.79 -11.37
CA TRP A 249 -4.71 15.62 -10.75
C TRP A 249 -6.00 14.84 -10.53
N ILE A 250 -6.40 13.99 -11.48
CA ILE A 250 -7.60 13.14 -11.32
C ILE A 250 -7.43 12.20 -10.12
N VAL A 251 -6.31 11.47 -10.04
CA VAL A 251 -6.08 10.51 -8.94
C VAL A 251 -6.08 11.22 -7.58
N ASN A 252 -5.39 12.37 -7.46
CA ASN A 252 -5.37 13.13 -6.21
C ASN A 252 -6.71 13.79 -5.89
N GLY A 253 -7.46 14.25 -6.91
CA GLY A 253 -8.80 14.79 -6.73
C GLY A 253 -9.78 13.73 -6.21
N VAL A 254 -9.73 12.52 -6.76
CA VAL A 254 -10.51 11.37 -6.26
C VAL A 254 -10.09 11.00 -4.84
N ALA A 255 -8.79 10.96 -4.55
CA ALA A 255 -8.29 10.71 -3.20
C ALA A 255 -8.78 11.76 -2.20
N ALA A 256 -8.71 13.04 -2.55
CA ALA A 256 -9.19 14.13 -1.72
C ALA A 256 -10.70 14.06 -1.48
N ALA A 257 -11.49 13.72 -2.50
CA ALA A 257 -12.94 13.57 -2.38
C ALA A 257 -13.32 12.42 -1.44
N ILE A 258 -12.69 11.25 -1.59
CA ILE A 258 -12.93 10.08 -0.72
C ILE A 258 -12.49 10.37 0.72
N ALA A 259 -11.30 10.97 0.89
CA ALA A 259 -10.79 11.33 2.22
C ALA A 259 -11.69 12.37 2.89
N GLY A 260 -12.13 13.40 2.15
CA GLY A 260 -13.04 14.42 2.63
C GLY A 260 -14.39 13.84 3.07
N LEU A 261 -14.97 12.94 2.27
CA LEU A 261 -16.20 12.24 2.62
C LEU A 261 -16.05 11.40 3.89
N TRP A 262 -14.94 10.66 4.02
CA TRP A 262 -14.66 9.86 5.20
C TRP A 262 -14.44 10.73 6.44
N MET A 263 -13.66 11.81 6.32
CA MET A 263 -13.44 12.73 7.43
C MET A 263 -14.72 13.49 7.83
N ALA A 264 -15.61 13.81 6.89
CA ALA A 264 -16.85 14.50 7.19
C ALA A 264 -17.74 13.70 8.17
N GLY A 265 -17.90 12.40 7.94
CA GLY A 265 -18.63 11.53 8.88
C GLY A 265 -17.81 11.16 10.12
N GLY A 266 -16.60 10.66 9.90
CA GLY A 266 -15.75 10.15 10.99
C GLY A 266 -15.25 11.24 11.94
N LEU A 267 -14.75 12.36 11.44
CA LEU A 267 -14.25 13.45 12.28
C LEU A 267 -15.33 14.49 12.56
N GLY A 268 -16.16 14.81 11.56
CA GLY A 268 -17.18 15.85 11.67
C GLY A 268 -18.39 15.46 12.53
N VAL A 269 -18.76 14.18 12.56
CA VAL A 269 -19.86 13.68 13.40
C VAL A 269 -19.32 12.83 14.56
N VAL A 270 -18.63 11.72 14.28
CA VAL A 270 -18.17 10.81 15.36
C VAL A 270 -17.14 11.50 16.26
N GLY A 271 -16.17 12.22 15.68
CA GLY A 271 -15.18 12.99 16.44
C GLY A 271 -15.77 14.12 17.30
N ARG A 272 -17.03 14.52 17.07
CA ARG A 272 -17.76 15.50 17.87
C ARG A 272 -18.85 14.88 18.75
N GLY A 273 -18.91 13.55 18.83
CA GLY A 273 -19.93 12.83 19.61
C GLY A 273 -19.82 12.99 21.13
N GLY A 274 -18.72 13.56 21.63
CA GLY A 274 -18.54 13.89 23.04
C GLY A 274 -18.16 12.70 23.92
N GLN A 275 -18.00 12.99 25.21
CA GLN A 275 -17.66 12.01 26.24
C GLN A 275 -18.89 11.18 26.62
N VAL A 276 -18.66 9.88 26.79
CA VAL A 276 -19.61 8.95 27.39
C VAL A 276 -19.43 8.95 28.90
N GLY A 277 -20.50 9.19 29.65
CA GLY A 277 -20.51 9.14 31.11
C GLY A 277 -20.84 7.76 31.69
N GLY A 278 -20.94 7.70 33.02
CA GLY A 278 -21.39 6.51 33.73
C GLY A 278 -20.37 5.36 33.74
N TRP A 279 -20.87 4.14 33.92
CA TRP A 279 -20.01 2.95 33.99
C TRP A 279 -19.34 2.63 32.65
N VAL A 280 -20.05 2.81 31.53
CA VAL A 280 -19.51 2.59 30.18
C VAL A 280 -18.34 3.52 29.88
N GLY A 281 -18.44 4.80 30.27
CA GLY A 281 -17.33 5.74 30.13
C GLY A 281 -16.08 5.30 30.89
N ARG A 282 -16.25 4.78 32.11
CA ARG A 282 -15.13 4.28 32.93
C ARG A 282 -14.46 3.06 32.31
N GLU A 283 -15.22 2.14 31.71
CA GLU A 283 -14.65 1.02 30.97
C GLU A 283 -13.80 1.49 29.78
N TYR A 284 -14.22 2.56 29.10
CA TYR A 284 -13.44 3.13 27.99
C TYR A 284 -12.13 3.74 28.49
N GLU A 285 -12.18 4.50 29.58
CA GLU A 285 -10.98 5.05 30.21
C GLU A 285 -10.01 3.97 30.69
N GLU A 286 -10.52 2.86 31.24
CA GLU A 286 -9.70 1.72 31.65
C GLU A 286 -8.92 1.13 30.46
N LEU A 287 -9.58 1.00 29.30
CA LEU A 287 -8.93 0.58 28.06
C LEU A 287 -7.83 1.58 27.65
N TYR A 288 -8.11 2.89 27.64
CA TYR A 288 -7.11 3.90 27.25
C TYR A 288 -5.90 3.93 28.20
N LYS A 289 -6.14 3.82 29.51
CA LYS A 289 -5.09 3.73 30.53
C LYS A 289 -4.22 2.48 30.39
N SER A 290 -4.78 1.42 29.81
CA SER A 290 -4.09 0.16 29.53
C SER A 290 -3.21 0.21 28.27
N ILE A 291 -3.18 1.31 27.52
CA ILE A 291 -2.30 1.44 26.36
C ILE A 291 -0.84 1.49 26.83
N PRO A 292 0.04 0.60 26.35
CA PRO A 292 1.44 0.62 26.73
C PRO A 292 2.11 1.96 26.42
N ILE A 293 3.00 2.42 27.31
CA ILE A 293 3.83 3.63 27.18
C ILE A 293 3.04 4.94 27.32
N ILE A 294 1.92 5.09 26.60
CA ILE A 294 1.17 6.35 26.55
C ILE A 294 -0.07 6.38 27.45
N GLY A 295 -0.59 5.23 27.90
CA GLY A 295 -1.79 5.15 28.74
C GLY A 295 -1.65 5.79 30.11
N ARG A 296 -0.42 6.12 30.56
CA ARG A 296 -0.23 6.91 31.80
C ARG A 296 -0.49 8.40 31.62
N TRP A 297 -0.50 8.86 30.37
CA TRP A 297 -0.70 10.26 29.96
C TRP A 297 -2.05 10.45 29.25
N MET A 298 -2.84 9.38 29.17
CA MET A 298 -4.19 9.33 28.63
C MET A 298 -5.13 9.01 29.79
#